data_AF-A0A7I8EKM6-F1
#
_entry.id   AF-A0A7I8EKM6-F1
#
_cell.length_a   1.000
_cell.length_b   1.000
_cell.length_c   1.000
_cell.angle_alpha   90.00
_cell.angle_beta   90.00
_cell.angle_gamma   90.00
#
_symmetry.space_group_name_H-M   'P 1'
#
loop_
_entity.id
_entity.type
_entity.pdbx_description
1 polymer ?
#
loop_
_entity_poly.entity_id
_entity_poly.type
_entity_poly.pdbx_seq_one_letter_code
_entity_poly.pdbx_strand_id
1 'polypeptide(L)'
;MLDQLELAFGRFNGNQTAPVGSYLNPRTLAIFQQASDGTLPTDGTWVRVDPSGTQTLAVIATTVNSVLNSTYSAASFHTQVAGDLLGNPGMASDDA
;
A
#
# COMPACT_ATOMS: atom_id res chain seq x y z
N MET A 1 -2.25 12.00 -6.26
CA MET A 1 -1.50 10.72 -6.23
C MET A 1 -2.42 9.55 -5.88
N LEU A 2 -3.17 9.64 -4.78
CA LEU A 2 -4.14 8.62 -4.35
C LEU A 2 -5.15 8.25 -5.45
N ASP A 3 -5.83 9.25 -6.04
CA ASP A 3 -6.89 9.03 -7.04
C ASP A 3 -6.41 8.26 -8.28
N GLN A 4 -5.18 8.49 -8.72
CA GLN A 4 -4.60 7.83 -9.90
C GLN A 4 -4.22 6.37 -9.60
N LEU A 5 -3.74 6.08 -8.39
CA LEU A 5 -3.51 4.70 -7.95
C LEU A 5 -4.82 3.96 -7.72
N GLU A 6 -5.81 4.61 -7.12
CA GLU A 6 -7.14 4.01 -6.90
C GLU A 6 -7.83 3.67 -8.22
N LEU A 7 -7.71 4.53 -9.23
CA LEU A 7 -8.23 4.27 -10.58
C LEU A 7 -7.52 3.09 -11.26
N ALA A 8 -6.21 2.95 -11.08
CA ALA A 8 -5.41 1.93 -11.75
C ALA A 8 -5.46 0.55 -11.07
N PHE A 9 -5.50 0.52 -9.73
CA PHE A 9 -5.30 -0.71 -8.94
C PHE A 9 -6.51 -1.12 -8.10
N GLY A 10 -7.53 -0.27 -8.03
CA GLY A 10 -8.67 -0.47 -7.13
C GLY A 10 -8.32 -0.17 -5.67
N ARG A 11 -9.35 0.22 -4.91
CA ARG A 11 -9.23 0.69 -3.53
C ARG A 11 -9.85 -0.30 -2.56
N PHE A 12 -9.17 -0.53 -1.44
CA PHE A 12 -9.66 -1.28 -0.28
C PHE A 12 -9.49 -0.43 0.98
N ASN A 13 -10.46 -0.51 1.89
CA ASN A 13 -10.34 0.15 3.19
C ASN A 13 -9.63 -0.78 4.19
N GLY A 14 -8.98 -0.20 5.20
CA GLY A 14 -8.48 -0.95 6.34
C GLY A 14 -9.60 -1.75 7.04
N ASN A 15 -9.24 -2.89 7.63
CA ASN A 15 -10.18 -3.89 8.18
C ASN A 15 -11.16 -4.52 7.18
N GLN A 16 -11.04 -4.24 5.88
CA GLN A 16 -11.77 -4.95 4.85
C GLN A 16 -11.07 -6.27 4.51
N THR A 17 -11.85 -7.32 4.25
CA THR A 17 -11.32 -8.53 3.60
C THR A 17 -10.98 -8.22 2.15
N ALA A 18 -9.73 -8.44 1.76
CA ALA A 18 -9.23 -8.26 0.41
C ALA A 18 -8.60 -9.57 -0.10
N PRO A 19 -8.53 -9.77 -1.43
CA PRO A 19 -7.92 -10.97 -2.01
C PRO A 19 -6.42 -11.14 -1.70
N VAL A 20 -5.84 -12.28 -2.00
CA VAL A 20 -4.37 -12.46 -2.08
C VAL A 20 -3.69 -11.31 -2.84
N GLY A 21 -2.53 -10.81 -2.40
CA GLY A 21 -1.82 -9.77 -3.16
C GLY A 21 -0.86 -8.92 -2.36
N SER A 22 -0.25 -7.97 -3.07
CA SER A 22 0.59 -6.91 -2.53
C SER A 22 -0.17 -5.59 -2.55
N TYR A 23 -0.26 -4.98 -1.38
CA TYR A 23 -1.06 -3.80 -1.12
C TYR A 23 -0.14 -2.66 -0.71
N LEU A 24 -0.33 -1.50 -1.33
CA LEU A 24 0.35 -0.27 -0.98
C LEU A 24 -0.63 0.61 -0.21
N ASN A 25 -0.21 1.14 0.94
CA ASN A 25 -0.84 2.31 1.54
C ASN A 25 -0.16 3.55 0.93
N PRO A 26 -0.80 4.28 0.02
CA PRO A 26 -0.18 5.40 -0.69
C PRO A 26 0.03 6.63 0.19
N ARG A 27 -0.52 6.69 1.41
CA ARG A 27 -0.25 7.75 2.38
C ARG A 27 1.07 7.50 3.10
N THR A 28 1.33 6.27 3.53
CA THR A 28 2.50 5.92 4.35
C THR A 28 3.62 5.26 3.56
N LEU A 29 3.36 4.84 2.32
CA LEU A 29 4.21 3.98 1.50
C LEU A 29 4.50 2.62 2.14
N ALA A 30 3.63 2.17 3.04
CA ALA A 30 3.69 0.84 3.61
C ALA A 30 3.22 -0.22 2.60
N ILE A 31 3.88 -1.36 2.59
CA ILE A 31 3.54 -2.52 1.77
C ILE A 31 3.06 -3.65 2.67
N PHE A 32 1.79 -4.04 2.51
CA PHE A 32 1.22 -5.22 3.14
C PHE A 32 1.07 -6.32 2.09
N GLN A 33 1.55 -7.52 2.40
CA GLN A 33 1.47 -8.65 1.49
C GLN A 33 0.79 -9.82 2.19
N GLN A 34 -0.18 -10.41 1.51
CA GLN A 34 -0.89 -11.58 2.00
C GLN A 34 -0.90 -12.67 0.93
N ALA A 35 -0.58 -13.90 1.34
CA ALA A 35 -0.50 -15.08 0.48
C ALA A 35 -1.86 -15.78 0.27
N SER A 36 -2.91 -15.29 0.93
CA SER A 36 -4.30 -15.73 0.81
C SER A 36 -5.23 -14.53 1.00
N ASP A 37 -6.51 -14.71 0.69
CA ASP A 37 -7.54 -13.73 1.03
C ASP A 37 -7.55 -13.51 2.55
N GLY A 38 -7.65 -12.25 2.98
CA GLY A 38 -7.45 -11.88 4.36
C GLY A 38 -7.80 -10.43 4.64
N THR A 39 -7.85 -10.09 5.92
CA THR A 39 -8.18 -8.75 6.39
C THR A 39 -6.97 -7.84 6.25
N LEU A 40 -7.17 -6.68 5.61
CA LEU A 40 -6.15 -5.66 5.51
C LEU A 40 -5.91 -4.97 6.86
N PRO A 41 -4.69 -4.45 7.10
CA PRO A 41 -4.39 -3.67 8.30
C PRO A 41 -5.40 -2.54 8.49
N THR A 42 -5.76 -2.26 9.75
CA THR A 42 -6.73 -1.23 10.11
C THR A 42 -6.38 0.16 9.56
N ASP A 43 -5.09 0.42 9.37
CA ASP A 43 -4.63 1.75 8.99
C ASP A 43 -4.93 2.10 7.53
N GLY A 44 -5.83 3.06 7.35
CA GLY A 44 -5.98 3.82 6.12
C GLY A 44 -6.60 3.07 4.94
N THR A 45 -6.15 3.48 3.75
CA THR A 45 -6.62 3.01 2.45
C THR A 45 -5.49 2.26 1.77
N TRP A 46 -5.82 1.15 1.14
CA TRP A 46 -4.88 0.26 0.49
C TRP A 46 -5.23 0.10 -0.99
N VAL A 47 -4.22 0.03 -1.84
CA VAL A 47 -4.36 -0.26 -3.27
C VAL A 47 -3.62 -1.53 -3.62
N ARG A 48 -4.26 -2.44 -4.38
CA ARG A 48 -3.65 -3.74 -4.75
C ARG A 48 -2.74 -3.56 -5.96
N VAL A 49 -1.48 -3.24 -5.71
CA VAL A 49 -0.49 -2.98 -6.77
C VAL A 49 -0.06 -4.23 -7.52
N ASP A 50 -0.22 -5.41 -6.91
CA ASP A 50 0.09 -6.69 -7.56
C ASP A 50 -0.80 -7.83 -7.03
N PRO A 51 -1.27 -8.76 -7.88
CA PRO A 51 -2.05 -9.91 -7.43
C PRO A 51 -1.24 -10.97 -6.66
N SER A 52 0.08 -10.94 -6.73
CA SER A 52 1.00 -11.80 -5.98
C SER A 52 1.18 -11.33 -4.54
N GLY A 53 1.09 -12.27 -3.59
CA GLY A 53 1.32 -12.04 -2.17
C GLY A 53 2.80 -12.01 -1.74
N THR A 54 3.75 -12.07 -2.69
CA THR A 54 5.19 -12.19 -2.38
C THR A 54 6.07 -11.36 -3.30
N GLN A 55 5.57 -10.21 -3.77
CA GLN A 55 6.31 -9.35 -4.69
C GLN A 55 7.45 -8.58 -4.00
N THR A 56 8.59 -8.39 -4.67
CA THR A 56 9.68 -7.58 -4.12
C THR A 56 9.37 -6.08 -4.16
N LEU A 57 9.89 -5.31 -3.19
CA LEU A 57 9.71 -3.85 -3.15
C LEU A 57 10.24 -3.14 -4.41
N ALA A 58 11.28 -3.67 -5.06
CA ALA A 58 11.81 -3.12 -6.31
C ALA A 58 10.84 -3.26 -7.49
N VAL A 59 10.13 -4.39 -7.56
CA VAL A 59 9.10 -4.60 -8.59
C VAL A 59 7.88 -3.74 -8.28
N ILE A 60 7.48 -3.64 -7.01
CA ILE A 60 6.40 -2.73 -6.60
C ILE A 60 6.74 -1.29 -6.98
N ALA A 61 7.97 -0.83 -6.73
CA ALA A 61 8.42 0.49 -7.15
C ALA A 61 8.28 0.70 -8.66
N THR A 62 8.63 -0.30 -9.46
CA THR A 62 8.49 -0.27 -10.92
C THR A 62 7.03 -0.14 -11.34
N THR A 63 6.13 -0.91 -10.73
CA THR A 63 4.68 -0.87 -10.98
C THR A 63 4.06 0.46 -10.57
N VAL A 64 4.45 1.02 -9.43
CA VAL A 64 3.95 2.32 -8.97
C VAL A 64 4.46 3.44 -9.87
N ASN A 65 5.74 3.42 -10.24
CA ASN A 65 6.33 4.44 -11.12
C ASN A 65 5.72 4.44 -12.51
N SER A 66 5.34 3.28 -13.07
CA SER A 66 4.69 3.22 -14.38
C SER A 66 3.31 3.87 -14.38
N VAL A 67 2.60 3.83 -13.26
CA VAL A 67 1.29 4.47 -13.10
C VAL A 67 1.41 5.95 -12.75
N LEU A 68 2.30 6.31 -11.83
CA LEU A 68 2.41 7.67 -11.30
C LEU A 68 3.42 8.56 -12.01
N ASN A 69 4.19 8.02 -12.95
CA ASN A 69 5.32 8.72 -13.57
C ASN A 69 6.29 9.29 -12.51
N SER A 70 6.60 8.49 -11.50
CA SER A 70 7.43 8.83 -10.34
C SER A 70 8.78 8.12 -10.38
N THR A 71 9.63 8.37 -9.38
CA THR A 71 10.99 7.82 -9.27
C THR A 71 11.22 7.05 -7.97
N TYR A 72 10.18 6.43 -7.42
CA TYR A 72 10.30 5.59 -6.23
C TYR A 72 11.30 4.46 -6.43
N SER A 73 12.02 4.12 -5.37
CA SER A 73 12.92 2.97 -5.32
C SER A 73 12.41 1.98 -4.27
N ALA A 74 13.02 0.80 -4.17
CA ALA A 74 12.70 -0.15 -3.11
C ALA A 74 12.82 0.49 -1.70
N ALA A 75 13.77 1.41 -1.51
CA ALA A 75 14.00 2.11 -0.24
C ALA A 75 12.94 3.18 0.08
N SER A 76 12.08 3.53 -0.88
CA SER A 76 10.96 4.44 -0.65
C SER A 76 9.81 3.78 0.11
N PHE A 77 9.81 2.44 0.16
CA PHE A 77 8.76 1.65 0.79
C PHE A 77 9.28 0.95 2.05
N HIS A 78 8.36 0.60 2.93
CA HIS A 78 8.64 -0.27 4.06
C HIS A 78 7.55 -1.35 4.16
N THR A 79 7.88 -2.50 4.71
CA THR A 79 6.91 -3.58 4.91
C THR A 79 6.04 -3.26 6.12
N GLN A 80 4.72 -3.43 5.99
CA GLN A 80 3.79 -3.31 7.10
C GLN A 80 4.15 -4.34 8.17
N VAL A 81 4.30 -3.89 9.40
CA VAL A 81 4.53 -4.75 10.57
C VAL A 81 3.43 -4.51 11.61
N ALA A 82 3.21 -5.47 12.51
CA ALA A 82 2.15 -5.38 13.53
C ALA A 82 2.28 -4.14 14.45
N GLY A 83 3.47 -3.55 14.59
CA GLY A 83 3.67 -2.31 15.35
C GLY A 83 3.09 -1.06 14.68
N ASP A 84 2.81 -1.14 13.37
CA ASP A 84 2.23 -0.05 12.57
C ASP A 84 0.69 -0.12 12.55
N LEU A 85 0.09 -1.03 13.34
CA LEU A 85 -1.37 -1.12 13.55
C LEU A 85 -1.91 -0.01 14.47
N LEU A 86 -1.04 0.78 15.09
CA LEU A 86 -1.44 1.98 15.79
C LEU A 86 -1.74 3.04 14.75
N GLY A 87 -3.01 3.10 14.32
CA GLY A 87 -3.52 4.32 13.72
C GLY A 87 -3.18 5.45 14.69
N ASN A 88 -2.21 6.28 14.31
CA ASN A 88 -1.92 7.54 14.97
C ASN A 88 -2.70 8.62 14.20
N PRO A 89 -4.02 8.81 14.44
CA PRO A 89 -4.70 9.97 13.92
C PRO A 89 -4.07 11.20 14.56
N GLY A 90 -3.25 11.94 13.80
CA GLY A 90 -2.69 13.22 14.20
C GLY A 90 -1.16 13.38 14.18
N MET A 91 -0.38 12.45 13.62
CA MET A 91 1.08 12.65 13.44
C MET A 91 1.52 12.96 12.00
N ALA A 92 0.59 13.18 11.07
CA ALA A 92 0.90 13.92 9.86
C ALA A 92 0.90 15.41 10.22
N SER A 93 2.05 15.92 10.68
CA SER A 93 2.37 17.31 10.39
C SER A 93 2.39 17.41 8.87
N ASP A 94 1.56 18.28 8.32
CA ASP A 94 1.40 18.56 6.88
C ASP A 94 0.37 17.67 6.15
N ASP A 95 -0.90 17.82 6.56
CA ASP A 95 -1.98 17.95 5.57
C ASP A 95 -1.82 19.37 4.97
N ALA A 96 -1.26 19.42 3.76
CA ALA A 96 -1.10 20.64 2.98
C ALA A 96 -2.16 20.70 1.86
#